data_AF-A0A0Q5L6Y7-F1
#
_entry.id   AF-A0A0Q5L6Y7-F1
#
_cell.length_a   1.000
_cell.length_b   1.000
_cell.length_c   1.000
_cell.angle_alpha   90.00
_cell.angle_beta   90.00
_cell.angle_gamma   90.00
#
_symmetry.space_group_name_H-M   'P 1'
#
loop_
_entity.id
_entity.type
_entity.pdbx_description
1 polymer ?
#
loop_
_entity_poly.entity_id
_entity_poly.type
_entity_poly.pdbx_seq_one_letter_code
_entity_poly.pdbx_strand_id
1 'polypeptide(L)'
;MVDARIVQTTKALHTAIVDLASKQPVSTITVADVTRAAGINRATFYSHATSPGALLTAVITPELDAIRAADAAARDAAPDADGAEITRRGVEKVVDHVVRYREMYRLALPDPLDASIHQALAGHFETSSLQHISRLPEGALPEGLSVHIAAGFFAHALVGAVEAWLGGKRTSRKTLLDTIVAMVPSWWQ
;
A
#
# COMPACT_ATOMS: atom_id res chain seq x y z
N MET A 1 29.07 5.90 -3.76
CA MET A 1 28.59 6.48 -5.03
C MET A 1 27.66 5.45 -5.66
N VAL A 2 26.34 5.67 -5.62
CA VAL A 2 25.40 4.78 -6.30
C VAL A 2 25.62 4.95 -7.80
N ASP A 3 25.83 3.85 -8.52
CA ASP A 3 26.11 3.86 -9.96
C ASP A 3 24.91 4.47 -10.72
N ALA A 4 25.17 5.51 -11.51
CA ALA A 4 24.15 6.19 -12.32
C ALA A 4 23.39 5.21 -13.24
N ARG A 5 24.05 4.13 -13.67
CA ARG A 5 23.45 3.07 -14.48
C ARG A 5 22.42 2.26 -13.70
N ILE A 6 22.65 2.01 -12.41
CA ILE A 6 21.68 1.32 -11.54
C ILE A 6 20.43 2.19 -11.38
N VAL A 7 20.61 3.48 -11.11
CA VAL A 7 19.48 4.43 -10.96
C VAL A 7 18.63 4.49 -12.23
N GLN A 8 19.28 4.59 -13.39
CA GLN A 8 18.58 4.64 -14.67
C GLN A 8 17.83 3.34 -14.97
N THR A 9 18.43 2.19 -14.67
CA THR A 9 17.81 0.86 -14.84
C THR A 9 16.60 0.71 -13.94
N THR A 10 16.71 1.07 -12.66
CA THR A 10 15.61 1.03 -11.69
C THR A 10 14.45 1.91 -12.14
N LYS A 11 14.74 3.13 -12.64
CA LYS A 11 13.71 4.04 -13.14
C LYS A 11 13.00 3.46 -14.38
N ALA A 12 13.74 2.86 -15.32
CA ALA A 12 13.16 2.23 -16.50
C ALA A 12 12.25 1.05 -16.15
N LEU A 13 12.70 0.18 -15.22
CA LEU A 13 11.91 -0.93 -14.69
C LEU A 13 10.63 -0.46 -14.00
N HIS A 14 10.73 0.58 -13.16
CA HIS A 14 9.59 1.17 -12.47
C HIS A 14 8.55 1.68 -13.48
N THR A 15 8.95 2.53 -14.43
CA THR A 15 8.04 3.05 -15.45
C THR A 15 7.38 1.92 -16.24
N ALA A 16 8.17 0.92 -16.65
CA ALA A 16 7.68 -0.21 -17.45
C ALA A 16 6.61 -1.03 -16.71
N ILE A 17 6.87 -1.42 -15.45
CA ILE A 17 5.93 -2.27 -14.71
C ILE A 17 4.63 -1.56 -14.38
N VAL A 18 4.69 -0.28 -13.98
CA VAL A 18 3.49 0.51 -13.66
C VAL A 18 2.63 0.75 -14.90
N ASP A 19 3.26 1.07 -16.04
CA ASP A 19 2.55 1.27 -17.31
C ASP A 19 1.85 -0.02 -17.77
N LEU A 20 2.53 -1.17 -17.69
CA LEU A 20 1.94 -2.47 -18.03
C LEU A 20 0.80 -2.85 -17.08
N ALA A 21 1.02 -2.74 -15.76
CA ALA A 21 0.02 -3.09 -14.74
C ALA A 21 -1.19 -2.15 -14.75
N SER A 22 -1.08 -0.95 -15.33
CA SER A 22 -2.22 -0.04 -15.53
C SER A 22 -3.10 -0.44 -16.72
N LYS A 23 -2.67 -1.39 -17.56
CA LYS A 23 -3.36 -1.78 -18.80
C LYS A 23 -3.89 -3.20 -18.79
N GLN A 24 -3.29 -4.09 -18.00
CA GLN A 24 -3.67 -5.50 -17.91
C GLN A 24 -3.38 -6.05 -16.50
N PRO A 25 -4.06 -7.13 -16.08
CA PRO A 25 -3.79 -7.78 -14.80
C PRO A 25 -2.32 -8.21 -14.66
N VAL A 26 -1.81 -8.22 -13.43
CA VAL A 26 -0.39 -8.52 -13.16
C VAL A 26 -0.05 -9.96 -13.57
N SER A 27 -0.99 -10.89 -13.36
CA SER A 27 -0.85 -12.30 -13.74
C SER A 27 -0.62 -12.53 -15.24
N THR A 28 -0.97 -11.58 -16.12
CA THR A 28 -0.77 -11.70 -17.57
C THR A 28 0.53 -11.05 -18.05
N ILE A 29 1.22 -10.30 -17.19
CA ILE A 29 2.48 -9.64 -17.53
C ILE A 29 3.61 -10.65 -17.48
N THR A 30 4.41 -10.75 -18.54
CA THR A 30 5.60 -11.60 -18.55
C THR A 30 6.87 -10.79 -18.30
N VAL A 31 7.94 -11.47 -17.83
CA VAL A 31 9.28 -10.86 -17.75
C VAL A 31 9.73 -10.33 -19.12
N ALA A 32 9.37 -11.00 -20.21
CA ALA A 32 9.69 -10.55 -21.56
C ALA A 32 9.03 -9.20 -21.88
N ASP A 33 7.77 -8.99 -21.48
CA ASP A 33 7.07 -7.72 -21.67
C ASP A 33 7.75 -6.60 -20.91
N VAL A 34 8.10 -6.83 -19.64
CA VAL A 34 8.78 -5.84 -18.80
C VAL A 34 10.16 -5.49 -19.38
N THR A 35 10.96 -6.49 -19.73
CA THR A 35 12.32 -6.27 -20.28
C THR A 35 12.28 -5.52 -21.61
N ARG A 36 11.30 -5.83 -22.48
CA ARG A 36 11.09 -5.12 -23.75
C ARG A 36 10.67 -3.67 -23.52
N ALA A 37 9.75 -3.41 -22.59
CA ALA A 37 9.30 -2.06 -22.26
C ALA A 37 10.39 -1.22 -21.58
N ALA A 38 11.22 -1.83 -20.73
CA ALA A 38 12.31 -1.16 -20.03
C ALA A 38 13.61 -1.03 -20.85
N GLY A 39 13.71 -1.71 -22.01
CA GLY A 39 14.92 -1.69 -22.84
C GLY A 39 16.12 -2.39 -22.21
N ILE A 40 15.90 -3.46 -21.44
CA ILE A 40 16.95 -4.22 -20.73
C ILE A 40 16.92 -5.70 -21.12
N ASN A 41 17.95 -6.46 -20.73
CA ASN A 41 17.95 -7.91 -20.88
C ASN A 41 17.33 -8.61 -19.64
N ARG A 42 17.00 -9.91 -19.79
CA ARG A 42 16.40 -10.72 -18.72
C ARG A 42 17.31 -10.92 -17.51
N ALA A 43 18.62 -11.04 -17.70
CA ALA A 43 19.55 -11.19 -16.58
C ALA A 43 19.55 -9.94 -15.69
N THR A 44 19.45 -8.75 -16.30
CA THR A 44 19.28 -7.48 -15.58
C THR A 44 17.93 -7.42 -14.86
N PHE A 45 16.84 -7.91 -15.45
CA PHE A 45 15.56 -7.98 -14.70
C PHE A 45 15.71 -8.80 -13.41
N TYR A 46 16.31 -10.00 -13.51
CA TYR A 46 16.45 -10.90 -12.35
C TYR A 46 17.43 -10.41 -11.28
N SER A 47 18.28 -9.42 -11.56
CA SER A 47 19.05 -8.74 -10.51
C SER A 47 18.22 -7.75 -9.69
N HIS A 48 17.00 -7.42 -10.13
CA HIS A 48 16.11 -6.48 -9.46
C HIS A 48 14.84 -7.13 -8.90
N ALA A 49 14.29 -8.15 -9.54
CA ALA A 49 13.05 -8.79 -9.11
C ALA A 49 12.93 -10.26 -9.56
N THR A 50 12.12 -11.03 -8.85
CA THR A 50 11.86 -12.45 -9.15
C THR A 50 10.65 -12.65 -10.07
N SER A 51 9.70 -11.72 -10.07
CA SER A 51 8.50 -11.73 -10.91
C SER A 51 8.00 -10.29 -11.18
N PRO A 52 7.11 -10.09 -12.17
CA PRO A 52 6.46 -8.79 -12.38
C PRO A 52 5.69 -8.28 -11.15
N GLY A 53 4.95 -9.14 -10.44
CA GLY A 53 4.28 -8.78 -9.20
C GLY A 53 5.25 -8.38 -8.07
N ALA A 54 6.39 -9.07 -7.94
CA ALA A 54 7.45 -8.69 -7.00
C ALA A 54 8.08 -7.34 -7.36
N LEU A 55 8.30 -7.08 -8.66
CA LEU A 55 8.81 -5.79 -9.13
C LEU A 55 7.81 -4.66 -8.84
N LEU A 56 6.53 -4.87 -9.14
CA LEU A 56 5.49 -3.88 -8.90
C LEU A 56 5.34 -3.57 -7.41
N THR A 57 5.44 -4.60 -6.56
CA THR A 57 5.48 -4.45 -5.10
C THR A 57 6.66 -3.59 -4.66
N ALA A 58 7.88 -3.92 -5.12
CA ALA A 58 9.09 -3.17 -4.79
C ALA A 58 9.04 -1.69 -5.23
N VAL A 59 8.22 -1.40 -6.23
CA VAL A 59 7.97 -0.05 -6.74
C VAL A 59 7.06 0.77 -5.82
N ILE A 60 5.95 0.19 -5.34
CA ILE A 60 4.94 0.94 -4.56
C ILE A 60 5.30 1.06 -3.07
N THR A 61 5.97 0.05 -2.51
CA THR A 61 6.27 -0.04 -1.08
C THR A 61 7.04 1.17 -0.53
N PRO A 62 8.06 1.73 -1.21
CA PRO A 62 8.77 2.92 -0.72
C PRO A 62 7.86 4.15 -0.53
N GLU A 63 6.85 4.35 -1.38
CA GLU A 63 5.90 5.46 -1.21
C GLU A 63 4.99 5.22 0.00
N LEU A 64 4.53 3.98 0.20
CA LEU A 64 3.73 3.59 1.35
C LEU A 64 4.52 3.70 2.66
N ASP A 65 5.82 3.34 2.64
CA ASP A 65 6.72 3.52 3.78
C ASP A 65 6.90 4.99 4.15
N ALA A 66 7.00 5.88 3.16
CA ALA A 66 7.04 7.31 3.42
C ALA A 66 5.75 7.82 4.07
N ILE A 67 4.59 7.29 3.66
CA ILE A 67 3.29 7.61 4.27
C ILE A 67 3.24 7.13 5.73
N ARG A 68 3.64 5.87 6.00
CA ARG A 68 3.71 5.32 7.36
C ARG A 68 4.64 6.12 8.26
N ALA A 69 5.82 6.49 7.75
CA ALA A 69 6.79 7.29 8.51
C ALA A 69 6.25 8.70 8.82
N ALA A 70 5.53 9.33 7.88
CA ALA A 70 4.91 10.63 8.09
C ALA A 70 3.76 10.58 9.11
N ASP A 71 2.94 9.52 9.08
CA ASP A 71 1.88 9.30 10.07
C ASP A 71 2.47 9.12 11.48
N ALA A 72 3.48 8.26 11.61
CA ALA A 72 4.20 8.03 12.85
C ALA A 72 4.80 9.34 13.42
N ALA A 73 5.46 10.14 12.56
CA ALA A 73 6.02 11.42 12.97
C ALA A 73 4.94 12.44 13.39
N ALA A 74 3.77 12.43 12.74
CA ALA A 74 2.65 13.30 13.11
C ALA A 74 2.09 12.95 14.50
N ARG A 75 2.01 11.66 14.83
CA ARG A 75 1.61 11.19 16.17
C ARG A 75 2.63 11.58 17.23
N ASP A 76 3.91 11.38 16.96
CA ASP A 76 4.98 11.71 17.91
C ASP A 76 5.07 13.22 18.19
N ALA A 77 4.80 14.06 17.18
CA ALA A 77 4.87 15.52 17.31
C ALA A 77 3.67 16.13 18.05
N ALA A 78 2.55 15.42 18.18
CA ALA A 78 1.31 15.94 18.74
C ALA A 78 0.56 14.86 19.55
N PRO A 79 1.11 14.43 20.70
CA PRO A 79 0.54 13.33 21.50
C PRO A 79 -0.86 13.65 22.05
N ASP A 80 -1.21 14.93 22.22
CA ASP A 80 -2.52 15.37 22.72
C ASP A 80 -3.51 15.72 21.60
N ALA A 81 -3.12 15.54 20.33
CA ALA A 81 -4.02 15.81 19.21
C ALA A 81 -5.08 14.72 19.06
N ASP A 82 -6.16 15.06 18.36
CA ASP A 82 -7.22 14.10 18.03
C ASP A 82 -6.66 12.97 17.16
N GLY A 83 -6.49 11.78 17.76
CA GLY A 83 -6.00 10.58 17.09
C GLY A 83 -6.87 10.14 15.91
N ALA A 84 -8.17 10.45 15.91
CA ALA A 84 -9.05 10.22 14.78
C ALA A 84 -8.70 11.11 13.58
N GLU A 85 -8.37 12.38 13.84
CA GLU A 85 -7.97 13.32 12.80
C GLU A 85 -6.60 12.96 12.21
N ILE A 86 -5.64 12.52 13.04
CA ILE A 86 -4.36 12.01 12.53
C ILE A 86 -4.58 10.76 11.67
N THR A 87 -5.39 9.81 12.16
CA THR A 87 -5.75 8.60 11.41
C THR A 87 -6.43 8.93 10.08
N ARG A 88 -7.36 9.89 10.07
CA ARG A 88 -8.02 10.37 8.85
C ARG A 88 -7.00 10.89 7.84
N ARG A 89 -6.02 11.70 8.26
CA ARG A 89 -4.97 12.22 7.39
C ARG A 89 -4.06 11.11 6.86
N GLY A 90 -3.70 10.13 7.69
CA GLY A 90 -2.92 8.96 7.27
C GLY A 90 -3.63 8.17 6.17
N VAL A 91 -4.91 7.83 6.38
CA VAL A 91 -5.75 7.16 5.37
C VAL A 91 -5.91 8.03 4.12
N GLU A 92 -6.03 9.34 4.26
CA GLU A 92 -6.10 10.25 3.11
C GLU A 92 -4.85 10.19 2.22
N LYS A 93 -3.65 10.09 2.82
CA LYS A 93 -2.39 9.90 2.07
C LYS A 93 -2.33 8.55 1.37
N VAL A 94 -2.86 7.50 1.97
CA VAL A 94 -3.00 6.19 1.30
C VAL A 94 -3.94 6.32 0.11
N VAL A 95 -5.07 7.00 0.25
CA VAL A 95 -6.01 7.23 -0.84
C VAL A 95 -5.40 8.09 -1.96
N ASP A 96 -4.60 9.12 -1.64
CA ASP A 96 -3.82 9.89 -2.63
C ASP A 96 -2.90 8.99 -3.46
N HIS A 97 -2.19 8.07 -2.79
CA HIS A 97 -1.32 7.10 -3.44
C HIS A 97 -2.11 6.14 -4.34
N VAL A 98 -3.25 5.63 -3.87
CA VAL A 98 -4.13 4.77 -4.67
C VAL A 98 -4.66 5.51 -5.90
N VAL A 99 -5.07 6.77 -5.76
CA VAL A 99 -5.55 7.59 -6.90
C VAL A 99 -4.47 7.80 -7.94
N ARG A 100 -3.22 8.02 -7.52
CA ARG A 100 -2.07 8.17 -8.43
C ARG A 100 -1.87 6.93 -9.32
N TYR A 101 -2.09 5.74 -8.76
CA TYR A 101 -1.94 4.46 -9.45
C TYR A 101 -3.27 3.75 -9.69
N ARG A 102 -4.35 4.51 -9.90
CA ARG A 102 -5.73 4.01 -9.87
C ARG A 102 -5.96 2.78 -10.75
N GLU A 103 -5.58 2.86 -12.02
CA GLU A 103 -5.84 1.76 -12.96
C GLU A 103 -5.02 0.50 -12.63
N MET A 104 -3.79 0.68 -12.12
CA MET A 104 -2.98 -0.42 -11.64
C MET A 104 -3.62 -1.12 -10.44
N TYR A 105 -4.04 -0.38 -9.40
CA TYR A 105 -4.72 -1.00 -8.26
C TYR A 105 -6.06 -1.64 -8.64
N ARG A 106 -6.82 -1.02 -9.55
CA ARG A 106 -8.11 -1.54 -10.03
C ARG A 106 -7.97 -2.89 -10.73
N LEU A 107 -6.85 -3.13 -11.40
CA LEU A 107 -6.57 -4.39 -12.10
C LEU A 107 -5.85 -5.41 -11.22
N ALA A 108 -4.94 -4.96 -10.35
CA ALA A 108 -4.08 -5.83 -9.55
C ALA A 108 -4.75 -6.37 -8.27
N LEU A 109 -5.61 -5.58 -7.61
CA LEU A 109 -6.25 -6.03 -6.37
C LEU A 109 -7.20 -7.23 -6.56
N PRO A 110 -8.13 -7.20 -7.54
CA PRO A 110 -9.07 -8.31 -7.73
C PRO A 110 -8.50 -9.46 -8.57
N ASP A 111 -7.20 -9.47 -8.90
CA ASP A 111 -6.59 -10.49 -9.76
C ASP A 111 -6.53 -11.85 -9.02
N PRO A 112 -7.32 -12.86 -9.41
CA PRO A 112 -7.37 -14.13 -8.69
C PRO A 112 -6.13 -15.00 -8.93
N LEU A 113 -5.31 -14.67 -9.93
CA LEU A 113 -4.13 -15.43 -10.32
C LEU A 113 -2.83 -14.82 -9.79
N ASP A 114 -2.85 -13.58 -9.33
CA ASP A 114 -1.71 -12.90 -8.71
C ASP A 114 -2.16 -12.05 -7.51
N ALA A 115 -1.83 -12.52 -6.30
CA ALA A 115 -2.16 -11.85 -5.05
C ALA A 115 -1.05 -10.90 -4.54
N SER A 116 0.00 -10.63 -5.32
CA SER A 116 1.21 -9.96 -4.80
C SER A 116 0.90 -8.57 -4.25
N ILE A 117 0.06 -7.80 -4.93
CA ILE A 117 -0.30 -6.43 -4.52
C ILE A 117 -1.23 -6.43 -3.31
N HIS A 118 -2.19 -7.35 -3.26
CA HIS A 118 -3.03 -7.52 -2.07
C HIS A 118 -2.18 -7.87 -0.84
N GLN A 119 -1.28 -8.86 -0.96
CA GLN A 119 -0.39 -9.28 0.12
C GLN A 119 0.58 -8.17 0.54
N ALA A 120 1.13 -7.43 -0.42
CA ALA A 120 2.02 -6.31 -0.15
C ALA A 120 1.33 -5.21 0.68
N LEU A 121 0.11 -4.81 0.29
CA LEU A 121 -0.65 -3.81 1.03
C LEU A 121 -1.09 -4.32 2.40
N ALA A 122 -1.59 -5.55 2.49
CA ALA A 122 -2.00 -6.14 3.76
C ALA A 122 -0.81 -6.22 4.73
N GLY A 123 0.35 -6.71 4.30
CA GLY A 123 1.56 -6.76 5.14
C GLY A 123 2.06 -5.38 5.54
N HIS A 124 1.99 -4.40 4.64
CA HIS A 124 2.38 -3.01 4.94
C HIS A 124 1.45 -2.36 5.97
N PHE A 125 0.14 -2.51 5.80
CA PHE A 125 -0.85 -1.95 6.72
C PHE A 125 -0.88 -2.69 8.05
N GLU A 126 -0.59 -3.98 8.08
CA GLU A 126 -0.42 -4.74 9.33
C GLU A 126 0.80 -4.23 10.10
N THR A 127 1.93 -4.04 9.42
CA THR A 127 3.13 -3.44 10.03
C THR A 127 2.85 -2.04 10.57
N SER A 128 2.13 -1.22 9.80
CA SER A 128 1.70 0.13 10.22
C SER A 128 0.80 0.08 11.46
N SER A 129 -0.15 -0.85 11.47
CA SER A 129 -1.10 -1.06 12.58
C SER A 129 -0.40 -1.52 13.85
N LEU A 130 0.53 -2.48 13.75
CA LEU A 130 1.35 -2.93 14.89
C LEU A 130 2.19 -1.79 15.47
N GLN A 131 2.81 -0.98 14.60
CA GLN A 131 3.59 0.19 15.04
C GLN A 131 2.72 1.19 15.77
N HIS A 132 1.53 1.49 15.25
CA HIS A 132 0.58 2.39 15.90
C HIS A 132 0.12 1.85 17.25
N ILE A 133 -0.37 0.60 17.30
CA ILE A 133 -0.85 -0.03 18.54
C ILE A 133 0.25 -0.06 19.60
N SER A 134 1.51 -0.32 19.23
CA SER A 134 2.63 -0.35 20.19
C SER A 134 2.93 1.00 20.84
N ARG A 135 2.41 2.10 20.29
CA ARG A 135 2.58 3.47 20.80
C ARG A 135 1.39 3.95 21.62
N LEU A 136 0.28 3.22 21.63
CA LEU A 136 -0.89 3.59 22.42
C LEU A 136 -0.56 3.54 23.92
N PRO A 137 -1.17 4.41 24.74
CA PRO A 137 -0.99 4.38 26.19
C PRO A 137 -1.32 3.02 26.80
N GLU A 138 -0.66 2.68 27.91
CA GLU A 138 -0.99 1.50 28.67
C GLU A 138 -2.47 1.54 29.10
N GLY A 139 -3.18 0.43 28.92
CA GLY A 139 -4.62 0.33 29.21
C GLY A 139 -5.55 0.91 28.15
N ALA A 140 -5.04 1.43 27.02
CA ALA A 140 -5.90 1.88 25.91
C ALA A 140 -6.64 0.72 25.23
N LEU A 141 -6.01 -0.46 25.16
CA LEU A 141 -6.58 -1.62 24.51
C LEU A 141 -7.65 -2.31 25.39
N PRO A 142 -8.77 -2.77 24.80
CA PRO A 142 -9.73 -3.61 25.50
C PRO A 142 -9.10 -4.87 26.08
N GLU A 143 -9.59 -5.31 27.25
CA GLU A 143 -9.15 -6.55 27.89
C GLU A 143 -9.36 -7.76 26.96
N GLY A 144 -8.33 -8.60 26.82
CA GLY A 144 -8.36 -9.80 25.98
C GLY A 144 -8.20 -9.57 24.48
N LEU A 145 -8.03 -8.32 24.00
CA LEU A 145 -7.78 -8.05 22.59
C LEU A 145 -6.40 -8.59 22.16
N SER A 146 -6.37 -9.42 21.12
CA SER A 146 -5.11 -9.85 20.49
C SER A 146 -4.61 -8.79 19.50
N VAL A 147 -3.45 -8.19 19.79
CA VAL A 147 -2.81 -7.16 18.96
C VAL A 147 -2.57 -7.64 17.52
N HIS A 148 -2.08 -8.88 17.36
CA HIS A 148 -1.83 -9.45 16.03
C HIS A 148 -3.11 -9.63 15.20
N ILE A 149 -4.18 -10.13 15.83
CA ILE A 149 -5.47 -10.31 15.15
C ILE A 149 -6.08 -8.95 14.81
N ALA A 150 -6.02 -7.97 15.72
CA ALA A 150 -6.52 -6.63 15.48
C ALA A 150 -5.76 -5.96 14.32
N ALA A 151 -4.42 -5.99 14.33
CA ALA A 151 -3.60 -5.41 13.27
C ALA A 151 -3.89 -6.05 11.90
N GLY A 152 -3.95 -7.39 11.84
CA GLY A 152 -4.31 -8.11 10.62
C GLY A 152 -5.73 -7.78 10.13
N PHE A 153 -6.70 -7.63 11.05
CA PHE A 153 -8.07 -7.23 10.72
C PHE A 153 -8.11 -5.85 10.07
N PHE A 154 -7.49 -4.82 10.68
CA PHE A 154 -7.49 -3.47 10.11
C PHE A 154 -6.73 -3.39 8.79
N ALA A 155 -5.63 -4.13 8.67
CA ALA A 155 -4.88 -4.21 7.43
C ALA A 155 -5.75 -4.69 6.26
N HIS A 156 -6.42 -5.83 6.43
CA HIS A 156 -7.28 -6.39 5.39
C HIS A 156 -8.56 -5.57 5.19
N ALA A 157 -9.12 -4.97 6.25
CA ALA A 157 -10.26 -4.08 6.14
C ALA A 157 -9.95 -2.85 5.26
N LEU A 158 -8.75 -2.26 5.41
CA LEU A 158 -8.32 -1.14 4.58
C LEU A 158 -8.11 -1.55 3.12
N VAL A 159 -7.48 -2.70 2.85
CA VAL A 159 -7.33 -3.18 1.46
C VAL A 159 -8.69 -3.47 0.83
N GLY A 160 -9.57 -4.16 1.54
CA GLY A 160 -10.93 -4.46 1.06
C GLY A 160 -11.76 -3.20 0.81
N ALA A 161 -11.63 -2.17 1.65
CA ALA A 161 -12.29 -0.88 1.42
C ALA A 161 -11.80 -0.19 0.14
N VAL A 162 -10.48 -0.23 -0.13
CA VAL A 162 -9.88 0.30 -1.36
C VAL A 162 -10.34 -0.50 -2.58
N GLU A 163 -10.31 -1.82 -2.51
CA GLU A 163 -10.76 -2.70 -3.60
C GLU A 163 -12.24 -2.47 -3.94
N ALA A 164 -13.11 -2.45 -2.93
CA ALA A 164 -14.53 -2.18 -3.09
C ALA A 164 -14.79 -0.78 -3.68
N TRP A 165 -13.98 0.22 -3.32
CA TRP A 165 -14.08 1.56 -3.87
C TRP A 165 -13.64 1.66 -5.33
N LEU A 166 -12.61 0.90 -5.73
CA LEU A 166 -12.11 0.87 -7.10
C LEU A 166 -13.03 0.09 -8.04
N GLY A 167 -13.63 -1.00 -7.57
CA GLY A 167 -14.52 -1.87 -8.35
C GLY A 167 -16.02 -1.51 -8.28
N GLY A 168 -16.44 -0.74 -7.28
CA GLY A 168 -17.84 -0.46 -6.99
C GLY A 168 -18.50 0.64 -7.84
N LYS A 169 -19.74 0.99 -7.48
CA LYS A 169 -20.46 2.17 -8.02
C LYS A 169 -19.63 3.44 -7.77
N ARG A 170 -19.92 4.53 -8.49
CA ARG A 170 -19.25 5.84 -8.30
C ARG A 170 -19.45 6.37 -6.87
N THR A 171 -18.54 5.99 -5.98
CA THR A 171 -18.47 6.42 -4.58
C THR A 171 -17.40 7.49 -4.47
N SER A 172 -17.73 8.62 -3.84
CA SER A 172 -16.78 9.73 -3.70
C SER A 172 -15.62 9.36 -2.77
N ARG A 173 -14.46 10.00 -2.96
CA ARG A 173 -13.32 9.91 -2.01
C ARG A 173 -13.75 10.24 -0.58
N LYS A 174 -14.59 11.27 -0.41
CA LYS A 174 -15.13 11.67 0.89
C LYS A 174 -15.89 10.52 1.55
N THR A 175 -16.77 9.86 0.80
CA THR A 175 -17.55 8.72 1.30
C THR A 175 -16.65 7.56 1.71
N LEU A 176 -15.59 7.25 0.93
CA LEU A 176 -14.61 6.23 1.32
C LEU A 176 -13.95 6.58 2.66
N LEU A 177 -13.41 7.79 2.79
CA LEU A 177 -12.72 8.24 4.01
C LEU A 177 -13.65 8.23 5.22
N ASP A 178 -14.86 8.76 5.09
CA ASP A 178 -15.84 8.78 6.17
C ASP A 178 -16.26 7.38 6.59
N THR A 179 -16.37 6.45 5.62
CA THR A 179 -16.67 5.04 5.92
C THR A 179 -15.53 4.39 6.68
N ILE A 180 -14.27 4.56 6.24
CA ILE A 180 -13.10 4.00 6.93
C ILE A 180 -13.02 4.54 8.36
N VAL A 181 -13.12 5.85 8.54
CA VAL A 181 -13.04 6.48 9.88
C VAL A 181 -14.18 6.03 10.79
N ALA A 182 -15.40 5.85 10.27
CA ALA A 182 -16.52 5.34 11.06
C ALA A 182 -16.34 3.89 11.54
N MET A 183 -15.47 3.10 10.90
CA MET A 183 -15.15 1.72 11.29
C MET A 183 -13.97 1.62 12.26
N VAL A 184 -13.25 2.72 12.50
CA VAL A 184 -12.14 2.75 13.47
C VAL A 184 -12.73 2.80 14.89
N PRO A 185 -12.35 1.88 15.79
CA PRO A 185 -12.87 1.86 17.15
C PRO A 185 -12.26 2.99 18.00
N SER A 186 -12.96 3.37 19.06
CA SER A 186 -12.54 4.48 19.94
C SER A 186 -11.18 4.26 20.61
N TRP A 187 -10.80 3.01 20.87
CA TRP A 187 -9.50 2.68 21.48
C TRP A 187 -8.30 2.83 20.54
N TRP A 188 -8.53 3.03 19.24
CA TRP A 188 -7.48 3.23 18.25
C TRP A 188 -6.88 4.65 18.30
N GLN A 189 -7.49 5.57 19.04
CA GLN A 189 -7.10 6.98 19.05
C GLN A 189 -5.86 7.23 19.89
#